data_AF-A0A2K5QSV3-F1
#
_entry.id   AF-A0A2K5QSV3-F1
#
_cell.length_a   1.000
_cell.length_b   1.000
_cell.length_c   1.000
_cell.angle_alpha   90.00
_cell.angle_beta   90.00
_cell.angle_gamma   90.00
#
_symmetry.space_group_name_H-M   'P 1'
#
loop_
_entity.id
_entity.type
_entity.pdbx_description
1 polymer ?
#
loop_
_entity_poly.entity_id
_entity_poly.type
_entity_poly.pdbx_seq_one_letter_code
_entity_poly.pdbx_strand_id
1 'polypeptide(L)' 'MDSVAFEDVSVNFSQEEWALLAPSQKKLYRDVMQETFKNLASIEAIWWRDSVRVKKVVNVEKPSVPVSV' A
#
# COMPACT_ATOMS: atom_id res chain seq x y z
N MET A 1 4.32 7.20 -16.13
CA MET A 1 3.59 7.32 -14.86
C MET A 1 4.64 7.50 -13.80
N ASP A 2 4.74 8.68 -13.23
CA ASP A 2 5.68 8.97 -12.15
C ASP A 2 5.20 8.26 -10.87
N SER A 3 6.15 7.67 -10.13
CA SER A 3 5.86 6.97 -8.87
C SER A 3 5.67 8.00 -7.76
N VAL A 4 4.54 7.93 -7.04
CA VAL A 4 4.29 8.77 -5.86
C VAL A 4 5.04 8.16 -4.68
N ALA A 5 5.95 8.93 -4.08
CA ALA A 5 6.69 8.56 -2.89
C ALA A 5 5.93 8.94 -1.60
N PHE A 6 6.33 8.37 -0.47
CA PHE A 6 5.76 8.73 0.83
C PHE A 6 5.96 10.22 1.17
N GLU A 7 7.07 10.80 0.71
CA GLU A 7 7.39 12.21 0.89
C GLU A 7 6.41 13.12 0.12
N ASP A 8 5.81 12.64 -0.97
CA ASP A 8 4.85 13.42 -1.76
C ASP A 8 3.48 13.56 -1.08
N VAL A 9 3.17 12.67 -0.12
CA VAL A 9 1.85 12.59 0.54
C VAL A 9 1.89 12.93 2.04
N SER A 10 3.08 13.10 2.61
CA SER A 10 3.25 13.36 4.04
C SER A 10 3.76 14.78 4.29
N VAL A 11 3.23 15.40 5.34
CA VAL A 11 3.71 16.70 5.82
C VAL A 11 4.64 16.44 7.00
N ASN A 12 5.93 16.73 6.84
CA ASN A 12 6.91 16.45 7.88
C ASN A 12 7.10 17.68 8.78
N PHE A 13 6.83 17.54 10.07
CA PHE A 13 7.08 18.56 11.08
C PHE A 13 8.33 18.20 11.89
N SER A 14 9.18 19.20 12.19
CA SER A 14 10.21 19.05 13.23
C SER A 14 9.57 18.86 14.61
N GLN A 15 10.36 18.46 15.61
CA GLN A 15 9.85 18.32 16.97
C GLN A 15 9.42 19.67 17.57
N GLU A 16 10.13 20.76 17.25
CA GLU A 16 9.75 22.11 17.68
C GLU A 16 8.47 22.58 16.97
N GLU A 17 8.35 22.37 15.66
CA GLU A 17 7.15 22.72 14.90
C GLU A 17 5.94 21.92 15.39
N TRP A 18 6.12 20.62 15.62
CA TRP A 18 5.10 19.75 16.18
C TRP A 18 4.65 20.23 17.56
N ALA A 19 5.56 20.70 18.42
CA ALA A 19 5.20 21.22 19.74
C ALA A 19 4.25 22.43 19.64
N LEU A 20 4.45 23.29 18.64
CA LEU A 20 3.70 24.53 18.41
C LEU A 20 2.33 24.33 17.73
N LEU A 21 2.06 23.15 17.15
CA LEU A 21 0.78 22.89 16.49
C LEU A 21 -0.41 22.93 17.47
N ALA A 22 -1.51 23.50 17.01
CA ALA A 22 -2.78 23.45 17.72
C ALA A 22 -3.28 21.99 17.86
N PRO A 23 -4.03 21.65 18.92
CA PRO A 23 -4.58 20.32 19.09
C PRO A 23 -5.38 19.80 17.89
N SER A 24 -6.11 20.69 17.20
CA SER A 24 -6.86 20.38 15.98
C SER A 24 -5.95 19.99 14.81
N GLN A 25 -4.79 20.63 14.65
CA GLN A 25 -3.82 20.31 13.60
C GLN A 25 -3.13 18.96 13.88
N LYS A 26 -2.76 18.68 15.13
CA LYS A 26 -2.21 17.37 15.52
C LYS A 26 -3.20 16.24 15.29
N LYS A 27 -4.48 16.48 15.58
CA LYS A 27 -5.55 15.52 15.30
C LYS A 27 -5.68 15.29 13.79
N LEU A 28 -5.77 16.35 13.00
CA LEU A 28 -5.88 16.25 11.55
C LEU A 28 -4.70 15.48 10.94
N TYR A 29 -3.47 15.77 11.38
CA TYR A 29 -2.29 15.04 10.94
C TYR A 29 -2.41 13.54 11.23
N ARG A 30 -2.81 13.16 12.45
CA ARG A 30 -3.01 11.75 12.81
C ARG A 30 -4.09 11.08 11.96
N ASP A 31 -5.21 11.77 11.73
CA ASP A 31 -6.33 11.24 10.96
C ASP A 31 -5.92 11.01 9.49
N VAL A 32 -5.25 11.98 8.88
CA VAL A 32 -4.71 11.88 7.50
C VAL A 32 -3.68 10.76 7.39
N MET A 33 -2.68 10.72 8.28
CA MET A 33 -1.64 9.69 8.23
C MET A 33 -2.22 8.29 8.43
N GLN A 34 -3.20 8.13 9.31
CA GLN A 34 -3.87 6.85 9.52
C GLN A 34 -4.60 6.38 8.25
N GLU A 35 -5.27 7.28 7.54
CA GLU A 35 -5.94 6.95 6.27
C GLU A 35 -4.93 6.59 5.18
N THR A 36 -3.83 7.34 5.07
CA THR A 36 -2.73 7.02 4.15
C THR A 36 -2.18 5.62 4.39
N PHE A 37 -1.91 5.23 5.64
CA PHE A 37 -1.44 3.87 5.96
C PHE A 37 -2.45 2.79 5.60
N LYS A 38 -3.75 3.00 5.86
CA LYS A 38 -4.81 2.05 5.48
C LYS A 38 -4.91 1.89 3.96
N ASN A 39 -4.77 2.98 3.22
CA ASN A 39 -4.80 2.97 1.76
C ASN A 39 -3.61 2.19 1.21
N LEU A 40 -2.39 2.43 1.73
CA LEU A 40 -1.20 1.67 1.35
C LEU A 40 -1.34 0.17 1.64
N ALA A 41 -1.78 -0.21 2.85
CA ALA A 41 -2.01 -1.62 3.19
C ALA A 41 -3.08 -2.28 2.30
N SER A 42 -4.10 -1.52 1.90
CA SER A 42 -5.14 -2.00 0.98
C SER A 42 -4.58 -2.22 -0.43
N ILE A 43 -3.75 -1.30 -0.91
CA ILE A 43 -3.04 -1.41 -2.18
C ILE A 43 -2.14 -2.66 -2.15
N GLU A 44 -1.31 -2.84 -1.12
CA GLU A 44 -0.48 -4.04 -0.93
C GLU A 44 -1.32 -5.34 -0.95
N ALA A 45 -2.46 -5.36 -0.28
CA ALA A 45 -3.35 -6.51 -0.26
C ALA A 45 -3.97 -6.81 -1.64
N ILE A 46 -4.29 -5.77 -2.43
CA ILE A 46 -4.78 -5.91 -3.81
C ILE A 46 -3.67 -6.49 -4.69
N TRP A 47 -2.45 -5.94 -4.64
CA TRP A 47 -1.31 -6.46 -5.39
C TRP A 47 -1.00 -7.91 -5.05
N TRP A 48 -1.06 -8.27 -3.76
CA TRP A 48 -0.91 -9.66 -3.33
C TRP A 48 -1.99 -10.56 -3.93
N ARG A 49 -3.26 -10.15 -3.85
CA ARG A 49 -4.39 -10.90 -4.41
C ARG A 49 -4.25 -11.13 -5.91
N ASP A 50 -3.89 -10.08 -6.65
CA ASP A 50 -3.74 -10.16 -8.10
C ASP A 50 -2.53 -11.02 -8.50
N SER A 51 -1.41 -10.91 -7.77
CA SER A 51 -0.25 -11.78 -7.95
C SER A 51 -0.59 -13.25 -7.72
N VAL A 52 -1.38 -13.56 -6.69
CA VAL A 52 -1.86 -14.92 -6.39
C VAL A 52 -2.82 -15.41 -7.50
N ARG A 53 -3.71 -14.56 -8.00
CA ARG A 53 -4.63 -14.89 -9.10
C ARG A 53 -3.87 -15.22 -10.38
N VAL A 54 -2.89 -14.39 -10.76
CA VAL A 54 -2.04 -14.62 -11.94
C VAL A 54 -1.27 -15.93 -11.81
N LYS A 55 -0.68 -16.22 -10.64
CA LYS A 55 0.02 -17.49 -10.39
C LYS A 55 -0.92 -18.69 -10.47
N LYS A 56 -2.17 -18.57 -9.99
CA LYS A 56 -3.16 -19.66 -10.05
C LYS A 56 -3.65 -19.93 -11.47
N VAL A 57 -3.84 -18.88 -12.30
CA VAL A 57 -4.23 -19.04 -13.72
C VAL A 57 -3.11 -19.71 -14.52
N VAL A 58 -1.86 -19.25 -14.37
CA VAL A 58 -0.69 -19.85 -15.05
C VAL A 58 -0.50 -21.33 -14.66
N ASN A 59 -0.82 -21.71 -13.41
CA ASN A 59 -0.69 -23.09 -12.95
C ASN A 59 -1.89 -23.99 -13.33
N VAL A 60 -3.00 -23.42 -13.81
CA VAL A 60 -4.17 -24.16 -14.33
C VAL A 60 -4.04 -24.44 -15.84
N GLU A 61 -3.32 -23.61 -16.59
CA GLU A 61 -3.11 -23.80 -18.03
C GLU A 61 -1.88 -24.65 -18.41
N LYS A 62 -1.10 -25.13 -17.44
CA LYS A 62 -0.01 -26.07 -17.78
C LYS A 62 -0.64 -27.42 -18.16
N PRO A 63 -0.57 -27.86 -19.43
CA PRO A 63 -1.20 -29.11 -19.81
C PRO A 63 -0.54 -30.23 -19.02
N SER A 64 -1.32 -30.95 -18.23
CA SER A 64 -0.94 -32.27 -17.73
C SER A 64 -0.90 -33.19 -18.94
N VAL A 65 0.19 -33.11 -19.71
CA VAL A 65 0.47 -34.11 -20.73
C VAL A 65 0.68 -35.41 -19.95
N PRO A 66 -0.16 -36.44 -20.13
CA PRO A 66 0.15 -37.73 -19.54
C PRO A 66 1.43 -38.20 -20.22
N VAL A 67 2.49 -38.39 -19.44
CA VAL A 67 3.66 -39.12 -19.92
C VAL A 67 3.18 -40.56 -20.13
N SER A 68 2.86 -40.90 -21.37
CA SER A 68 2.64 -42.28 -21.76
C SER A 68 3.98 -43.02 -21.63
N VAL A 69 3.93 -44.12 -20.88
CA VAL A 69 5.00 -45.09 -20.57
C VAL A 69 5.79 -45.53 -21.80
#